data_AF-A0A0C9Z8L8-F1
#
_entry.id   AF-A0A0C9Z8L8-F1
#
_cell.length_a   1.000
_cell.length_b   1.000
_cell.length_c   1.000
_cell.angle_alpha   90.00
_cell.angle_beta   90.00
_cell.angle_gamma   90.00
#
_symmetry.space_group_name_H-M   'P 1'
#
loop_
_entity.id
_entity.type
_entity.pdbx_description
1 polymer ?
#
loop_
_entity_poly.entity_id
_entity_poly.type
_entity_poly.pdbx_seq_one_letter_code
_entity_poly.pdbx_strand_id
1 'polypeptide(L)'
;MSAQGPTVPPVLLPEILEFSPQLLLDDIINFANEAITNAVDGLEEFLFRWAADRETRVRDDWDSTQEVEQGLVAFQTLLEYHTDIAFDFFETWSLRNIFAIPADLPIVVPHQEGLDLDYPAELETDLMTEVQSLRKKIDAQRRFKRLLTRSVRLSAAKARRSEKKLSELSFLQDPLLHELGQIPDRFESMFTTVSSLPPLTPETTAALTQLPLPDPGKRPWELSRTGYIDWAAKQLLTKVRQRSPGVGNSTIESTTALFDAIGAAQSLENIAKYESVRSSQEAQQQPTLPQDVEMDNLD
;
A
#
# COMPACT_ATOMS: atom_id res chain seq x y z
N MET A 1 7.25 -77.10 4.32
CA MET A 1 7.78 -76.09 5.26
C MET A 1 8.84 -75.30 4.51
N SER A 2 8.43 -74.30 3.73
CA SER A 2 9.38 -73.45 3.00
C SER A 2 9.63 -72.21 3.83
N ALA A 3 10.87 -72.06 4.27
CA ALA A 3 11.35 -70.96 5.09
C ALA A 3 11.05 -69.63 4.37
N GLN A 4 10.41 -68.71 5.09
CA GLN A 4 10.25 -67.33 4.65
C GLN A 4 11.66 -66.74 4.50
N GLY A 5 12.05 -66.43 3.26
CA GLY A 5 13.22 -65.60 3.01
C GLY A 5 13.00 -64.21 3.62
N PRO A 6 14.07 -63.44 3.84
CA PRO A 6 13.93 -62.06 4.29
C PRO A 6 13.03 -61.30 3.32
N THR A 7 11.96 -60.69 3.83
CA THR A 7 11.06 -59.83 3.06
C THR A 7 11.46 -58.37 3.27
N VAL A 8 11.35 -57.56 2.22
CA VAL A 8 11.53 -56.11 2.29
C VAL A 8 10.60 -55.51 3.35
N PRO A 9 10.97 -54.39 4.00
CA PRO A 9 10.07 -53.67 4.91
C PRO A 9 8.66 -53.51 4.32
N PRO A 10 7.61 -53.74 5.13
CA PRO A 10 6.22 -53.81 4.67
C PRO A 10 5.67 -52.47 4.13
N VAL A 11 6.46 -51.40 4.23
CA VAL A 11 6.10 -50.03 3.82
C VAL A 11 6.35 -49.79 2.33
N LEU A 12 7.26 -50.54 1.70
CA LEU A 12 7.65 -50.31 0.31
C LEU A 12 6.52 -50.63 -0.68
N LEU A 13 5.68 -51.63 -0.38
CA LEU A 13 4.54 -51.98 -1.22
C LEU A 13 3.43 -50.92 -1.19
N PRO A 14 2.95 -50.47 -0.01
CA PRO A 14 2.03 -49.34 0.07
C PRO A 14 2.58 -48.06 -0.55
N GLU A 15 3.89 -47.84 -0.49
CA GLU A 15 4.55 -46.70 -1.11
C GLU A 15 4.52 -46.78 -2.65
N ILE A 16 4.76 -47.96 -3.23
CA ILE A 16 4.71 -48.17 -4.69
C ILE A 16 3.28 -48.10 -5.22
N LEU A 17 2.35 -48.71 -4.50
CA LEU A 17 0.95 -48.84 -4.94
C LEU A 17 0.11 -47.61 -4.57
N GLU A 18 0.60 -46.75 -3.68
CA GLU A 18 -0.13 -45.64 -3.05
C GLU A 18 -1.34 -46.07 -2.20
N PHE A 19 -1.57 -47.38 -2.04
CA PHE A 19 -2.59 -47.96 -1.17
C PHE A 19 -2.11 -49.28 -0.56
N SER A 20 -2.73 -49.70 0.55
CA SER A 20 -2.43 -50.99 1.18
C SER A 20 -3.07 -52.13 0.37
N PRO A 21 -2.31 -53.17 -0.04
CA PRO A 21 -2.86 -54.33 -0.74
C PRO A 21 -4.00 -55.04 0.00
N GLN A 22 -4.02 -54.97 1.33
CA GLN A 22 -5.09 -55.55 2.15
C GLN A 22 -6.44 -54.89 1.83
N LEU A 23 -6.48 -53.57 1.64
CA LEU A 23 -7.72 -52.85 1.31
C LEU A 23 -8.30 -53.30 -0.03
N LEU A 24 -7.44 -53.57 -1.01
CA LEU A 24 -7.88 -54.10 -2.31
C LEU A 24 -8.49 -55.50 -2.17
N LEU A 25 -7.89 -56.35 -1.33
CA LEU A 25 -8.40 -57.70 -1.08
C LEU A 25 -9.74 -57.64 -0.32
N ASP A 26 -9.87 -56.78 0.68
CA ASP A 26 -11.11 -56.54 1.42
C ASP A 26 -12.24 -56.08 0.46
N ASP A 27 -11.95 -55.14 -0.43
CA ASP A 27 -12.91 -54.64 -1.42
C ASP A 27 -13.35 -55.75 -2.40
N ILE A 28 -12.42 -56.61 -2.84
CA ILE A 28 -12.74 -57.76 -3.71
C ILE A 28 -13.64 -58.76 -2.98
N ILE A 29 -13.34 -59.07 -1.71
CA ILE A 29 -14.13 -60.00 -0.90
C ILE A 29 -15.54 -59.45 -0.68
N ASN A 30 -15.65 -58.15 -0.35
CA ASN A 30 -16.94 -57.48 -0.18
C ASN A 30 -17.78 -57.54 -1.47
N PHE A 31 -17.18 -57.21 -2.62
CA PHE A 31 -17.87 -57.28 -3.90
C PHE A 31 -18.29 -58.71 -4.27
N ALA A 32 -17.44 -59.70 -3.99
CA ALA A 32 -17.77 -61.10 -4.25
C ALA A 32 -18.94 -61.58 -3.38
N ASN A 33 -18.96 -61.23 -2.09
CA ASN A 33 -20.05 -61.56 -1.19
C ASN A 33 -21.36 -60.89 -1.63
N GLU A 34 -21.32 -59.63 -2.04
CA GLU A 34 -22.49 -58.94 -2.61
C GLU A 34 -22.99 -59.63 -3.88
N ALA A 35 -22.08 -60.04 -4.78
CA ALA A 35 -22.44 -60.75 -6.00
C ALA A 35 -23.06 -62.14 -5.71
N ILE A 36 -22.56 -62.84 -4.69
CA ILE A 36 -23.11 -64.13 -4.24
C ILE A 36 -24.53 -63.94 -3.71
N THR A 37 -24.77 -62.97 -2.83
CA THR A 37 -26.11 -62.66 -2.31
C THR A 37 -27.08 -62.33 -3.44
N ASN A 38 -26.69 -61.43 -4.35
CA ASN A 38 -27.51 -61.06 -5.50
C ASN A 38 -27.83 -62.27 -6.42
N ALA A 39 -26.91 -63.22 -6.56
CA ALA A 39 -27.13 -64.43 -7.34
C ALA A 39 -28.09 -65.41 -6.64
N VAL A 40 -28.00 -65.53 -5.31
CA VAL A 40 -28.92 -66.34 -4.49
C VAL A 40 -30.33 -65.74 -4.53
N ASP A 41 -30.46 -64.42 -4.39
CA ASP A 41 -31.75 -63.70 -4.49
C ASP A 41 -32.40 -63.89 -5.87
N GLY A 42 -31.60 -63.83 -6.94
CA GLY A 42 -32.08 -64.10 -8.29
C GLY A 42 -32.52 -65.56 -8.50
N LEU A 43 -31.83 -66.51 -7.87
CA LEU A 43 -32.19 -67.92 -7.88
C LEU A 43 -33.47 -68.18 -7.07
N GLU A 44 -33.63 -67.51 -5.93
CA GLU A 44 -34.81 -67.55 -5.08
C GLU A 44 -36.07 -67.17 -5.86
N GLU A 45 -36.05 -66.01 -6.54
CA GLU A 45 -37.18 -65.54 -7.33
C GLU A 45 -37.54 -66.53 -8.46
N PHE A 46 -36.53 -67.13 -9.10
CA PHE A 46 -36.75 -68.14 -10.14
C PHE A 46 -37.37 -69.43 -9.58
N LEU A 47 -36.85 -69.94 -8.46
CA LEU A 47 -37.32 -71.17 -7.83
C LEU A 47 -38.74 -71.02 -7.27
N PHE A 48 -39.09 -69.86 -6.69
CA PHE A 48 -40.45 -69.60 -6.25
C PHE A 48 -41.45 -69.55 -7.41
N ARG A 49 -41.11 -68.87 -8.51
CA ARG A 49 -41.95 -68.88 -9.72
C ARG A 49 -42.14 -70.30 -10.25
N TRP A 50 -41.06 -71.10 -10.26
CA TRP A 50 -41.11 -72.50 -10.69
C TRP A 50 -41.97 -73.38 -9.77
N ALA A 51 -41.86 -73.20 -8.46
CA ALA A 51 -42.64 -73.94 -7.46
C ALA A 51 -44.14 -73.62 -7.55
N ALA A 52 -44.51 -72.34 -7.65
CA ALA A 52 -45.89 -71.90 -7.83
C ALA A 52 -46.54 -72.44 -9.12
N ASP A 53 -45.77 -72.44 -10.23
CA ASP A 53 -46.20 -73.02 -11.50
C ASP A 53 -46.44 -74.54 -11.43
N ARG A 54 -45.79 -75.22 -10.48
CA ARG A 54 -45.90 -76.67 -10.29
C ARG A 54 -47.06 -77.03 -9.36
N GLU A 55 -47.27 -76.27 -8.29
CA GLU A 55 -48.40 -76.41 -7.37
C GLU A 55 -49.75 -76.26 -8.10
N THR A 56 -49.85 -75.33 -9.04
CA THR A 56 -51.06 -75.18 -9.88
C THR A 56 -51.33 -76.39 -10.78
N ARG A 57 -50.31 -77.20 -11.11
CA ARG A 57 -50.43 -78.36 -12.02
C ARG A 57 -50.58 -79.68 -11.27
N VAL A 58 -50.07 -79.77 -10.05
CA VAL A 58 -50.07 -80.99 -9.22
C VAL A 58 -50.87 -80.70 -7.96
N ARG A 59 -52.10 -81.24 -7.90
CA ARG A 59 -53.01 -81.12 -6.76
C ARG A 59 -52.61 -82.09 -5.64
N ASP A 60 -51.35 -82.05 -5.22
CA ASP A 60 -50.87 -82.72 -4.01
C ASP A 60 -50.69 -81.68 -2.90
N ASP A 61 -50.91 -82.10 -1.66
CA ASP A 61 -50.72 -81.34 -0.42
C ASP A 61 -49.22 -81.21 -0.08
N TRP A 62 -48.40 -80.88 -1.08
CA TRP A 62 -46.96 -80.74 -0.97
C TRP A 62 -46.61 -79.26 -0.84
N ASP A 63 -46.07 -78.86 0.31
CA ASP A 63 -45.57 -77.50 0.56
C ASP A 63 -44.26 -77.29 -0.21
N SER A 64 -44.39 -77.11 -1.53
CA SER A 64 -43.29 -76.91 -2.48
C SER A 64 -42.46 -75.67 -2.13
N THR A 65 -43.09 -74.69 -1.50
CA THR A 65 -42.48 -73.41 -1.11
C THR A 65 -41.55 -73.58 0.09
N GLN A 66 -41.99 -74.27 1.14
CA GLN A 66 -41.19 -74.46 2.35
C GLN A 66 -39.91 -75.28 2.09
N GLU A 67 -40.00 -76.30 1.25
CA GLU A 67 -38.81 -77.11 0.92
C GLU A 67 -37.81 -76.34 0.05
N VAL A 68 -38.29 -75.48 -0.86
CA VAL A 68 -37.43 -74.61 -1.67
C VAL A 68 -36.70 -73.61 -0.79
N GLU A 69 -37.39 -72.99 0.18
CA GLU A 69 -36.78 -72.10 1.17
C GLU A 69 -35.71 -72.83 1.98
N GLN A 70 -36.03 -74.02 2.50
CA GLN A 70 -35.07 -74.79 3.30
C GLN A 70 -33.85 -75.23 2.49
N GLY A 71 -34.05 -75.66 1.24
CA GLY A 71 -32.98 -76.01 0.32
C GLY A 71 -32.12 -74.82 -0.07
N LEU A 72 -32.73 -73.65 -0.29
CA LEU A 72 -32.04 -72.41 -0.61
C LEU A 72 -31.18 -71.92 0.55
N VAL A 73 -31.71 -71.92 1.78
CA VAL A 73 -30.95 -71.55 2.98
C VAL A 73 -29.76 -72.49 3.20
N ALA A 74 -29.95 -73.80 3.00
CA ALA A 74 -28.87 -74.77 3.09
C ALA A 74 -27.80 -74.55 1.99
N PHE A 75 -28.23 -74.25 0.77
CA PHE A 75 -27.33 -73.93 -0.34
C PHE A 75 -26.55 -72.64 -0.08
N GLN A 76 -27.22 -71.57 0.37
CA GLN A 76 -26.59 -70.30 0.71
C GLN A 76 -25.54 -70.48 1.80
N THR A 77 -25.88 -71.16 2.90
CA THR A 77 -24.94 -71.43 4.00
C THR A 77 -23.71 -72.20 3.51
N LEU A 78 -23.91 -73.20 2.64
CA LEU A 78 -22.83 -73.99 2.07
C LEU A 78 -21.94 -73.16 1.12
N LEU A 79 -22.57 -72.31 0.32
CA LEU A 79 -21.88 -71.43 -0.61
C LEU A 79 -21.03 -70.42 0.16
N GLU A 80 -21.62 -69.72 1.14
CA GLU A 80 -20.93 -68.76 2.02
C GLU A 80 -19.73 -69.41 2.72
N TYR A 81 -19.90 -70.60 3.29
CA TYR A 81 -18.82 -71.32 3.95
C TYR A 81 -17.64 -71.64 3.02
N HIS A 82 -17.92 -72.12 1.81
CA HIS A 82 -16.87 -72.45 0.85
C HIS A 82 -16.22 -71.20 0.24
N THR A 83 -16.98 -70.13 0.02
CA THR A 83 -16.46 -68.88 -0.50
C THR A 83 -15.57 -68.18 0.51
N ASP A 84 -15.94 -68.18 1.79
CA ASP A 84 -15.12 -67.64 2.89
C ASP A 84 -13.75 -68.33 2.94
N ILE A 85 -13.73 -69.67 2.96
CA ILE A 85 -12.48 -70.45 2.94
C ILE A 85 -11.65 -70.15 1.68
N ALA A 86 -12.29 -70.08 0.52
CA ALA A 86 -11.59 -69.83 -0.73
C ALA A 86 -10.97 -68.42 -0.75
N PHE A 87 -11.67 -67.43 -0.21
CA PHE A 87 -11.19 -66.06 -0.11
C PHE A 87 -10.09 -65.88 0.94
N ASP A 88 -10.14 -66.58 2.08
CA ASP A 88 -9.04 -66.64 3.05
C ASP A 88 -7.74 -67.18 2.40
N PHE A 89 -7.86 -68.26 1.62
CA PHE A 89 -6.72 -68.81 0.89
C PHE A 89 -6.22 -67.86 -0.20
N PHE A 90 -7.14 -67.21 -0.91
CA PHE A 90 -6.80 -66.22 -1.93
C PHE A 90 -6.09 -65.00 -1.34
N GLU A 91 -6.56 -64.48 -0.20
CA GLU A 91 -5.95 -63.35 0.50
C GLU A 91 -4.52 -63.72 0.93
N THR A 92 -4.39 -64.84 1.63
CA THR A 92 -3.10 -65.35 2.11
C THR A 92 -2.14 -65.63 0.95
N TRP A 93 -2.63 -66.21 -0.15
CA TRP A 93 -1.80 -66.49 -1.32
C TRP A 93 -1.37 -65.21 -2.03
N SER A 94 -2.27 -64.23 -2.16
CA SER A 94 -2.00 -62.95 -2.82
C SER A 94 -0.95 -62.14 -2.07
N LEU A 95 -1.07 -62.04 -0.74
CA LEU A 95 -0.08 -61.36 0.10
C LEU A 95 1.29 -62.04 0.10
N ARG A 96 1.34 -63.35 -0.16
CA ARG A 96 2.60 -64.12 -0.16
C ARG A 96 3.28 -64.22 -1.52
N ASN A 97 2.56 -64.01 -2.63
CA ASN A 97 3.09 -64.22 -3.98
C ASN A 97 2.99 -62.97 -4.86
N ILE A 98 1.84 -62.31 -4.89
CA ILE A 98 1.62 -61.14 -5.75
C ILE A 98 2.18 -59.90 -5.07
N PHE A 99 1.76 -59.67 -3.82
CA PHE A 99 2.18 -58.53 -3.01
C PHE A 99 3.35 -58.90 -2.09
N ALA A 100 4.31 -59.65 -2.61
CA ALA A 100 5.52 -60.02 -1.89
C ALA A 100 6.75 -59.65 -2.71
N ILE A 101 7.63 -58.86 -2.11
CA ILE A 101 8.90 -58.47 -2.72
C ILE A 101 10.03 -59.19 -1.97
N PRO A 102 10.87 -59.99 -2.66
CA PRO A 102 12.01 -60.64 -2.03
C PRO A 102 13.05 -59.61 -1.61
N ALA A 103 13.67 -59.76 -0.42
CA ALA A 103 14.68 -58.81 0.05
C ALA A 103 15.97 -58.80 -0.78
N ASP A 104 16.20 -59.83 -1.59
CA ASP A 104 17.38 -59.92 -2.45
C ASP A 104 17.28 -59.03 -3.71
N LEU A 105 16.11 -58.42 -3.96
CA LEU A 105 15.90 -57.55 -5.12
C LEU A 105 16.06 -56.08 -4.72
N PRO A 106 17.08 -55.37 -5.23
CA PRO A 106 17.24 -53.93 -4.98
C PRO A 106 16.23 -53.15 -5.83
N ILE A 107 14.99 -53.05 -5.36
CA ILE A 107 13.98 -52.18 -5.95
C ILE A 107 14.21 -50.77 -5.42
N VAL A 108 14.45 -49.83 -6.34
CA VAL A 108 14.46 -48.39 -6.06
C VAL A 108 13.25 -47.80 -6.75
N VAL A 109 12.37 -47.16 -5.99
CA VAL A 109 11.18 -46.51 -6.54
C VAL A 109 11.59 -45.16 -7.15
N PRO A 110 10.97 -44.66 -8.24
CA PRO A 110 11.40 -43.43 -8.89
C PRO A 110 11.51 -42.20 -7.97
N HIS A 111 10.65 -42.09 -6.95
CA HIS A 111 10.72 -40.98 -5.98
C HIS A 111 11.79 -41.17 -4.89
N GLN A 112 12.39 -42.35 -4.80
CA GLN A 112 13.57 -42.63 -3.98
C GLN A 112 14.87 -42.45 -4.79
N GLU A 113 14.78 -42.14 -6.09
CA GLU A 113 15.95 -41.88 -6.92
C GLU A 113 16.69 -40.63 -6.43
N GLY A 114 17.96 -40.80 -6.04
CA GLY A 114 18.77 -39.71 -5.49
C GLY A 114 18.52 -39.40 -4.01
N LEU A 115 17.75 -40.23 -3.31
CA LEU A 115 17.61 -40.13 -1.85
C LEU A 115 18.90 -40.64 -1.19
N ASP A 116 19.67 -39.71 -0.64
CA ASP A 116 20.84 -40.03 0.18
C ASP A 116 20.42 -40.14 1.65
N LEU A 117 20.43 -41.36 2.18
CA LEU A 117 20.06 -41.64 3.57
C LEU A 117 21.25 -41.49 4.55
N ASP A 118 22.45 -41.22 4.05
CA ASP A 118 23.65 -41.04 4.87
C ASP A 118 23.82 -39.59 5.38
N TYR A 119 22.76 -38.78 5.34
CA TYR A 119 22.77 -37.41 5.84
C TYR A 119 22.91 -37.36 7.38
N PRO A 120 23.93 -36.67 7.93
CA PRO A 120 24.06 -36.52 9.37
C PRO A 120 22.96 -35.61 9.93
N ALA A 121 22.36 -36.01 11.06
CA ALA A 121 21.26 -35.27 11.71
C ALA A 121 21.62 -33.80 12.03
N GLU A 122 22.89 -33.52 12.34
CA GLU A 122 23.36 -32.15 12.59
C GLU A 122 23.16 -31.24 11.37
N LEU A 123 23.50 -31.74 10.18
CA LEU A 123 23.36 -30.97 8.93
C LEU A 123 21.88 -30.71 8.59
N GLU A 124 20.98 -31.66 8.89
CA GLU A 124 19.53 -31.44 8.74
C GLU A 124 19.05 -30.31 9.66
N THR A 125 19.49 -30.31 10.92
CA THR A 125 19.12 -29.23 11.85
C THR A 125 19.66 -27.88 11.39
N ASP A 126 20.90 -27.82 10.91
CA ASP A 126 21.51 -26.62 10.37
C ASP A 126 20.74 -26.10 9.16
N LEU A 127 20.40 -26.97 8.21
CA LEU A 127 19.61 -26.60 7.03
C LEU A 127 18.22 -26.09 7.43
N MET A 128 17.59 -26.71 8.42
CA MET A 128 16.31 -26.25 8.96
C MET A 128 16.43 -24.87 9.62
N THR A 129 17.52 -24.61 10.35
CA THR A 129 17.78 -23.26 10.89
C THR A 129 18.03 -22.24 9.78
N GLU A 130 18.73 -22.63 8.72
CA GLU A 130 18.98 -21.79 7.55
C GLU A 130 17.65 -21.42 6.87
N VAL A 131 16.79 -22.40 6.60
CA VAL A 131 15.45 -22.21 6.03
C VAL A 131 14.64 -21.24 6.90
N GLN A 132 14.67 -21.38 8.22
CA GLN A 132 14.00 -20.44 9.12
C GLN A 132 14.60 -19.02 9.05
N SER A 133 15.94 -18.91 8.95
CA SER A 133 16.62 -17.62 8.79
C SER A 133 16.23 -16.94 7.48
N LEU A 134 16.12 -17.70 6.39
CA LEU A 134 15.71 -17.22 5.06
C LEU A 134 14.24 -16.77 5.07
N ARG A 135 13.36 -17.52 5.74
CA ARG A 135 11.95 -17.11 5.95
C ARG A 135 11.88 -15.76 6.67
N LYS A 136 12.65 -15.58 7.75
CA LYS A 136 12.73 -14.30 8.48
C LYS A 136 13.26 -13.17 7.59
N LYS A 137 14.29 -13.43 6.77
CA LYS A 137 14.83 -12.45 5.80
C LYS A 137 13.79 -12.05 4.76
N ILE A 138 13.04 -13.01 4.21
CA ILE A 138 11.96 -12.75 3.25
C ILE A 138 10.88 -11.86 3.89
N ASP A 139 10.49 -12.14 5.13
CA ASP A 139 9.48 -11.33 5.82
C ASP A 139 9.96 -9.91 6.11
N ALA A 140 11.24 -9.74 6.49
CA ALA A 140 11.85 -8.43 6.65
C ALA A 140 11.88 -7.65 5.33
N GLN A 141 12.28 -8.30 4.23
CA GLN A 141 12.26 -7.70 2.89
C GLN A 141 10.83 -7.32 2.44
N ARG A 142 9.83 -8.17 2.71
CA ARG A 142 8.41 -7.85 2.43
C ARG A 142 7.94 -6.63 3.23
N ARG A 143 8.30 -6.53 4.52
CA ARG A 143 7.99 -5.35 5.36
C ARG A 143 8.68 -4.10 4.82
N PHE A 144 9.96 -4.18 4.47
CA PHE A 144 10.71 -3.08 3.91
C PHE A 144 10.14 -2.60 2.58
N LYS A 145 9.79 -3.52 1.67
CA LYS A 145 9.11 -3.20 0.41
C LYS A 145 7.81 -2.44 0.64
N ARG A 146 7.01 -2.81 1.64
CA ARG A 146 5.77 -2.08 2.00
C ARG A 146 6.07 -0.64 2.45
N LEU A 147 7.10 -0.45 3.28
CA LEU A 147 7.53 0.87 3.74
C LEU A 147 8.03 1.74 2.58
N LEU A 148 8.87 1.20 1.71
CA LEU A 148 9.36 1.91 0.52
C LEU A 148 8.22 2.28 -0.43
N THR A 149 7.27 1.37 -0.66
CA THR A 149 6.09 1.67 -1.49
C THR A 149 5.28 2.82 -0.89
N ARG A 150 5.15 2.88 0.44
CA ARG A 150 4.49 3.98 1.14
C ARG A 150 5.28 5.28 1.03
N SER A 151 6.60 5.25 1.21
CA SER A 151 7.45 6.46 1.14
C SER A 151 7.47 7.05 -0.27
N VAL A 152 7.52 6.21 -1.31
CA VAL A 152 7.43 6.64 -2.71
C VAL A 152 6.10 7.36 -2.96
N ARG A 153 4.97 6.81 -2.49
CA ARG A 153 3.66 7.47 -2.63
C ARG A 153 3.60 8.81 -1.92
N LEU A 154 4.12 8.90 -0.69
CA LEU A 154 4.16 10.15 0.07
C LEU A 154 5.07 11.18 -0.60
N SER A 155 6.23 10.76 -1.08
CA SER A 155 7.17 11.61 -1.81
C SER A 155 6.54 12.17 -3.10
N ALA A 156 5.90 11.32 -3.90
CA ALA A 156 5.17 11.73 -5.09
C ALA A 156 4.04 12.73 -4.78
N ALA A 157 3.30 12.52 -3.69
CA ALA A 157 2.27 13.46 -3.25
C ALA A 157 2.88 14.81 -2.82
N LYS A 158 4.02 14.80 -2.13
CA LYS A 158 4.75 16.03 -1.75
C LYS A 158 5.27 16.78 -2.97
N ALA A 159 5.87 16.07 -3.94
CA ALA A 159 6.34 16.62 -5.19
C ALA A 159 5.21 17.32 -5.97
N ARG A 160 4.05 16.66 -6.12
CA ARG A 160 2.87 17.26 -6.75
C ARG A 160 2.39 18.53 -6.04
N ARG A 161 2.45 18.56 -4.70
CA ARG A 161 2.09 19.76 -3.92
C ARG A 161 3.09 20.89 -4.14
N SER A 162 4.39 20.60 -4.15
CA SER A 162 5.40 21.63 -4.45
C SER A 162 5.28 22.13 -5.88
N GLU A 163 5.03 21.26 -6.86
CA GLU A 163 4.80 21.66 -8.25
C GLU A 163 3.58 22.57 -8.38
N LYS A 164 2.47 22.25 -7.72
CA LYS A 164 1.28 23.13 -7.68
C LYS A 164 1.61 24.50 -7.10
N LYS A 165 2.30 24.54 -5.96
CA LYS A 165 2.73 25.81 -5.36
C LYS A 165 3.67 26.59 -6.29
N LEU A 166 4.59 25.91 -6.96
CA LEU A 166 5.45 26.56 -7.95
C LEU A 166 4.64 27.11 -9.12
N SER A 167 3.63 26.39 -9.62
CA SER A 167 2.74 26.91 -10.66
C SER A 167 1.86 28.08 -10.17
N GLU A 168 1.45 28.07 -8.91
CA GLU A 168 0.73 29.19 -8.30
C GLU A 168 1.64 30.40 -8.11
N LEU A 169 2.94 30.20 -7.89
CA LEU A 169 3.93 31.27 -7.70
C LEU A 169 4.69 31.61 -8.99
N SER A 170 4.47 30.89 -10.10
CA SER A 170 5.23 31.12 -11.33
C SER A 170 4.93 32.47 -11.97
N PHE A 171 3.76 33.06 -11.70
CA PHE A 171 3.46 34.45 -12.08
C PHE A 171 4.38 35.45 -11.37
N LEU A 172 4.94 35.10 -10.19
CA LEU A 172 5.92 35.97 -9.52
C LEU A 172 7.26 36.03 -10.26
N GLN A 173 7.50 35.08 -11.16
CA GLN A 173 8.65 35.03 -12.05
C GLN A 173 8.42 35.81 -13.36
N ASP A 174 7.27 36.46 -13.53
CA ASP A 174 6.98 37.27 -14.70
C ASP A 174 7.94 38.47 -14.79
N PRO A 175 8.38 38.86 -15.99
CA PRO A 175 9.36 39.93 -16.20
C PRO A 175 8.88 41.29 -15.67
N LEU A 176 7.56 41.47 -15.50
CA LEU A 176 6.96 42.67 -14.92
C LEU A 176 7.38 42.89 -13.47
N LEU A 177 7.54 41.82 -12.68
CA LEU A 177 8.00 41.95 -11.30
C LEU A 177 9.50 42.26 -11.21
N HIS A 178 10.27 41.84 -12.21
CA HIS A 178 11.67 42.28 -12.32
C HIS A 178 11.75 43.79 -12.61
N GLU A 179 10.85 44.33 -13.44
CA GLU A 179 10.73 45.77 -13.65
C GLU A 179 10.30 46.50 -12.36
N LEU A 180 9.32 45.96 -11.61
CA LEU A 180 8.94 46.52 -10.30
C LEU A 180 10.08 46.45 -9.27
N GLY A 181 10.92 45.40 -9.31
CA GLY A 181 12.10 45.26 -8.46
C GLY A 181 13.20 46.29 -8.75
N GLN A 182 13.23 46.86 -9.96
CA GLN A 182 14.15 47.94 -10.34
C GLN A 182 13.63 49.35 -9.99
N ILE A 183 12.36 49.47 -9.57
CA ILE A 183 11.77 50.76 -9.20
C ILE A 183 12.46 51.40 -7.98
N PRO A 184 12.79 50.67 -6.90
CA PRO A 184 13.56 51.22 -5.79
C PRO A 184 14.90 51.80 -6.22
N ASP A 185 15.68 51.10 -7.05
CA ASP A 185 16.96 51.58 -7.56
C ASP A 185 16.80 52.86 -8.41
N ARG A 186 15.72 52.94 -9.19
CA ARG A 186 15.36 54.16 -9.92
C ARG A 186 14.97 55.31 -9.00
N PHE A 187 14.25 55.05 -7.90
CA PHE A 187 13.93 56.07 -6.91
C PHE A 187 15.15 56.51 -6.10
N GLU A 188 16.08 55.62 -5.79
CA GLU A 188 17.34 55.95 -5.13
C GLU A 188 18.25 56.78 -6.05
N SER A 189 18.35 56.45 -7.34
CA SER A 189 19.06 57.29 -8.31
C SER A 189 18.39 58.66 -8.52
N MET A 190 17.06 58.74 -8.52
CA MET A 190 16.35 60.03 -8.57
C MET A 190 16.53 60.84 -7.28
N PHE A 191 16.48 60.19 -6.11
CA PHE A 191 16.68 60.84 -4.83
C PHE A 191 18.13 61.34 -4.68
N THR A 192 19.12 60.54 -5.08
CA THR A 192 20.53 60.95 -5.08
C THR A 192 20.79 62.07 -6.06
N THR A 193 20.20 62.05 -7.26
CA THR A 193 20.31 63.17 -8.20
C THR A 193 19.64 64.44 -7.66
N VAL A 194 18.45 64.36 -7.08
CA VAL A 194 17.75 65.52 -6.49
C VAL A 194 18.48 66.04 -5.25
N SER A 195 18.99 65.17 -4.39
CA SER A 195 19.76 65.56 -3.20
C SER A 195 21.17 66.07 -3.53
N SER A 196 21.71 65.71 -4.70
CA SER A 196 22.96 66.28 -5.24
C SER A 196 22.76 67.62 -5.96
N LEU A 197 21.52 68.08 -6.15
CA LEU A 197 21.28 69.41 -6.69
C LEU A 197 21.74 70.48 -5.68
N PRO A 198 22.39 71.56 -6.13
CA PRO A 198 22.78 72.64 -5.25
C PRO A 198 21.55 73.24 -4.53
N PRO A 199 21.64 73.59 -3.24
CA PRO A 199 20.56 74.29 -2.57
C PRO A 199 20.26 75.58 -3.32
N LEU A 200 18.97 75.90 -3.49
CA LEU A 200 18.53 77.12 -4.15
C LEU A 200 19.06 78.33 -3.38
N THR A 201 20.16 78.89 -3.85
CA THR A 201 20.73 80.14 -3.35
C THR A 201 19.87 81.31 -3.85
N PRO A 202 19.77 82.42 -3.09
CA PRO A 202 18.96 83.58 -3.47
C PRO A 202 19.31 84.16 -4.85
N GLU A 203 20.53 83.91 -5.35
CA GLU A 203 21.01 84.34 -6.67
C GLU A 203 20.47 83.49 -7.83
N THR A 204 20.25 82.18 -7.62
CA THR A 204 19.68 81.29 -8.66
C THR A 204 18.16 81.44 -8.78
N THR A 205 17.48 81.74 -7.68
CA THR A 205 16.07 82.19 -7.71
C THR A 205 15.92 83.54 -8.39
N ALA A 206 16.90 84.44 -8.25
CA ALA A 206 16.93 85.73 -8.95
C ALA A 206 17.13 85.56 -10.46
N ALA A 207 17.98 84.64 -10.91
CA ALA A 207 18.16 84.33 -12.34
C ALA A 207 16.92 83.67 -12.99
N LEU A 208 16.19 82.83 -12.25
CA LEU A 208 14.90 82.28 -12.70
C LEU A 208 13.75 83.31 -12.68
N THR A 209 13.85 84.37 -11.86
CA THR A 209 12.91 85.51 -11.86
C THR A 209 13.29 86.63 -12.83
N GLN A 210 14.50 86.64 -13.36
CA GLN A 210 14.96 87.55 -14.42
C GLN A 210 14.60 87.06 -15.85
N LEU A 211 13.49 86.35 -15.98
CA LEU A 211 12.72 86.44 -17.23
C LEU A 211 12.24 87.89 -17.40
N PRO A 212 12.19 88.43 -18.64
CA PRO A 212 11.70 89.79 -18.86
C PRO A 212 10.30 89.91 -18.28
N LEU A 213 10.03 91.07 -17.64
CA LEU A 213 8.71 91.40 -17.14
C LEU A 213 7.64 91.09 -18.21
N PRO A 214 6.50 90.52 -17.79
CA PRO A 214 5.50 89.96 -18.69
C PRO A 214 4.88 91.01 -19.61
N ASP A 215 4.77 90.70 -20.90
CA ASP A 215 3.76 91.34 -21.74
C ASP A 215 2.39 91.09 -21.08
N PRO A 216 1.59 92.13 -20.78
CA PRO A 216 0.34 92.02 -20.01
C PRO A 216 -0.83 91.37 -20.80
N GLY A 217 -0.56 90.33 -21.59
CA GLY A 217 -1.55 89.68 -22.45
C GLY A 217 -1.42 88.15 -22.64
N LYS A 218 -0.36 87.48 -22.15
CA LYS A 218 -0.19 86.02 -22.32
C LYS A 218 -0.50 85.24 -21.05
N ARG A 219 -1.12 84.06 -21.21
CA ARG A 219 -1.62 83.25 -20.08
C ARG A 219 -0.47 82.44 -19.44
N PRO A 220 -0.47 82.22 -18.11
CA PRO A 220 0.68 81.68 -17.37
C PRO A 220 1.07 80.23 -17.71
N TRP A 221 0.17 79.45 -18.33
CA TRP A 221 0.42 78.07 -18.76
C TRP A 221 1.10 77.96 -20.14
N GLU A 222 1.24 79.06 -20.86
CA GLU A 222 1.93 79.12 -22.16
C GLU A 222 3.42 79.48 -22.03
N LEU A 223 3.87 79.91 -20.85
CA LEU A 223 5.21 80.48 -20.65
C LEU A 223 6.17 79.55 -19.87
N SER A 224 5.66 78.53 -19.18
CA SER A 224 6.51 77.59 -18.44
C SER A 224 5.86 76.22 -18.27
N ARG A 225 6.69 75.17 -18.22
CA ARG A 225 6.25 73.78 -17.97
C ARG A 225 5.57 73.64 -16.60
N THR A 226 6.06 74.38 -15.61
CA THR A 226 5.47 74.43 -14.26
C THR A 226 4.11 75.13 -14.27
N GLY A 227 3.95 76.21 -15.05
CA GLY A 227 2.65 76.85 -15.28
C GLY A 227 1.65 75.95 -16.00
N TYR A 228 2.11 75.13 -16.95
CA TYR A 228 1.26 74.11 -17.58
C TYR A 228 0.82 73.02 -16.60
N ILE A 229 1.73 72.54 -15.74
CA ILE A 229 1.41 71.53 -14.72
C ILE A 229 0.42 72.08 -13.69
N ASP A 230 0.61 73.30 -13.20
CA ASP A 230 -0.31 73.95 -12.25
C ASP A 230 -1.68 74.21 -12.89
N TRP A 231 -1.71 74.65 -14.15
CA TRP A 231 -2.96 74.77 -14.91
C TRP A 231 -3.64 73.42 -15.16
N ALA A 232 -2.89 72.38 -15.53
CA ALA A 232 -3.45 71.04 -15.77
C ALA A 232 -3.99 70.41 -14.47
N ALA A 233 -3.28 70.58 -13.36
CA ALA A 233 -3.73 70.16 -12.04
C ALA A 233 -5.01 70.91 -11.63
N LYS A 234 -5.05 72.24 -11.80
CA LYS A 234 -6.25 73.06 -11.55
C LYS A 234 -7.40 72.67 -12.48
N GLN A 235 -7.14 72.32 -13.73
CA GLN A 235 -8.16 71.90 -14.68
C GLN A 235 -8.71 70.50 -14.36
N LEU A 236 -7.87 69.60 -13.83
CA LEU A 236 -8.33 68.30 -13.32
C LEU A 236 -9.18 68.47 -12.05
N LEU A 237 -8.76 69.34 -11.12
CA LEU A 237 -9.52 69.65 -9.91
C LEU A 237 -10.86 70.32 -10.23
N THR A 238 -10.90 71.26 -11.18
CA THR A 238 -12.17 71.88 -11.62
C THR A 238 -13.06 70.90 -12.37
N LYS A 239 -12.50 69.96 -13.15
CA LYS A 239 -13.26 68.90 -13.82
C LYS A 239 -13.83 67.89 -12.82
N VAL A 240 -13.09 67.57 -11.76
CA VAL A 240 -13.59 66.76 -10.63
C VAL A 240 -14.70 67.51 -9.88
N ARG A 241 -14.53 68.82 -9.64
CA ARG A 241 -15.54 69.68 -9.02
C ARG A 241 -16.82 69.83 -9.86
N GLN A 242 -16.71 69.91 -11.18
CA GLN A 242 -17.87 69.97 -12.10
C GLN A 242 -18.56 68.60 -12.25
N ARG A 243 -17.84 67.49 -12.08
CA ARG A 243 -18.39 66.13 -12.14
C ARG A 243 -19.05 65.71 -10.81
N SER A 244 -18.94 66.50 -9.74
CA SER A 244 -19.59 66.27 -8.44
C SER A 244 -19.80 67.58 -7.66
N PRO A 245 -20.95 68.26 -7.80
CA PRO A 245 -21.20 69.56 -7.18
C PRO A 245 -21.58 69.49 -5.69
N GLY A 246 -21.49 68.30 -5.05
CA GLY A 246 -22.04 68.04 -3.71
C GLY A 246 -21.04 67.65 -2.61
N VAL A 247 -19.73 67.65 -2.87
CA VAL A 247 -18.73 67.24 -1.85
C VAL A 247 -17.97 68.48 -1.35
N GLY A 248 -18.19 68.84 -0.10
CA GLY A 248 -17.66 70.06 0.54
C GLY A 248 -16.16 70.04 0.82
N ASN A 249 -15.60 71.24 1.00
CA ASN A 249 -14.17 71.55 1.19
C ASN A 249 -13.42 70.74 2.28
N SER A 250 -14.13 70.11 3.23
CA SER A 250 -13.50 69.44 4.38
C SER A 250 -12.85 68.08 4.07
N THR A 251 -13.22 67.44 2.97
CA THR A 251 -12.67 66.11 2.59
C THR A 251 -11.35 66.21 1.81
N ILE A 252 -11.03 67.40 1.30
CA ILE A 252 -9.79 67.65 0.56
C ILE A 252 -8.69 68.12 1.52
N GLU A 253 -9.03 68.90 2.56
CA GLU A 253 -8.09 69.21 3.66
C GLU A 253 -7.68 67.96 4.47
N SER A 254 -8.59 66.98 4.61
CA SER A 254 -8.29 65.74 5.34
C SER A 254 -7.35 64.81 4.57
N THR A 255 -7.41 64.80 3.24
CA THR A 255 -6.50 63.97 2.44
C THR A 255 -5.09 64.57 2.38
N THR A 256 -4.95 65.90 2.38
CA THR A 256 -3.64 66.56 2.52
C THR A 256 -3.02 66.33 3.91
N ALA A 257 -3.80 66.37 4.99
CA ALA A 257 -3.30 66.08 6.34
C ALA A 257 -2.91 64.60 6.54
N LEU A 258 -3.56 63.67 5.83
CA LEU A 258 -3.22 62.24 5.88
C LEU A 258 -1.88 61.92 5.22
N PHE A 259 -1.47 62.66 4.18
CA PHE A 259 -0.16 62.49 3.57
C PHE A 259 0.98 62.91 4.52
N ASP A 260 0.79 63.98 5.29
CA ASP A 260 1.77 64.41 6.29
C ASP A 260 1.86 63.45 7.50
N ALA A 261 0.74 62.82 7.89
CA ALA A 261 0.70 61.86 9.00
C ALA A 261 1.38 60.51 8.69
N ILE A 262 1.31 60.05 7.44
CA ILE A 262 1.91 58.77 7.01
C ILE A 262 3.44 58.86 7.02
N GLY A 263 4.02 60.03 6.73
CA GLY A 263 5.47 60.25 6.81
C GLY A 263 6.03 60.18 8.25
N ALA A 264 5.23 60.55 9.25
CA ALA A 264 5.66 60.52 10.65
C ALA A 264 5.57 59.11 11.30
N ALA A 265 4.66 58.24 10.84
CA ALA A 265 4.46 56.91 11.42
C ALA A 265 5.59 55.92 11.09
N GLN A 266 6.18 56.02 9.89
CA GLN A 266 7.26 55.13 9.45
C GLN A 266 8.60 55.39 10.17
N SER A 267 8.83 56.60 10.69
CA SER A 267 10.05 56.92 11.43
C SER A 267 10.06 56.34 12.85
N LEU A 268 8.89 56.23 13.49
CA LEU A 268 8.74 55.62 14.82
C LEU A 268 8.85 54.10 14.80
N GLU A 269 8.38 53.43 13.73
CA GLU A 269 8.48 51.98 13.59
C GLU A 269 9.94 51.50 13.50
N ASN A 270 10.81 52.31 12.89
CA ASN A 270 12.23 51.98 12.78
C ASN A 270 12.98 52.14 14.12
N ILE A 271 12.59 53.12 14.95
CA ILE A 271 13.20 53.31 16.28
C ILE A 271 12.84 52.13 17.21
N ALA A 272 11.59 51.65 17.17
CA ALA A 272 11.15 50.50 17.98
C ALA A 272 11.85 49.18 17.60
N LYS A 273 12.22 48.99 16.33
CA LYS A 273 12.98 47.80 15.89
C LYS A 273 14.43 47.81 16.36
N TYR A 274 15.03 48.98 16.59
CA TYR A 274 16.40 49.08 17.11
C TYR A 274 16.49 48.79 18.62
N GLU A 275 15.46 49.12 19.40
CA GLU A 275 15.44 48.85 20.84
C GLU A 275 15.21 47.37 21.18
N SER A 276 14.42 46.64 20.37
CA SER A 276 14.16 45.20 20.59
C SER A 276 15.37 44.30 20.30
N VAL A 277 16.24 44.73 19.39
CA VAL A 277 17.50 44.02 19.09
C VAL A 277 18.52 44.20 20.22
N ARG A 278 18.52 45.36 20.88
CA ARG A 278 19.42 45.66 21.99
C ARG A 278 19.07 44.85 23.26
N SER A 279 17.79 44.71 23.59
CA SER A 279 17.34 43.91 24.74
C SER A 279 17.59 42.41 24.56
N SER A 280 17.58 41.93 23.31
CA SER A 280 17.87 40.53 22.98
C SER A 280 19.35 40.15 23.16
N GLN A 281 20.28 41.11 23.05
CA GLN A 281 21.72 40.88 23.26
C GLN A 281 22.12 40.84 24.75
N GLU A 282 21.44 41.59 25.61
CA GLU A 282 21.72 41.60 27.06
C GLU A 282 21.25 40.31 27.76
N ALA A 283 20.25 39.60 27.19
CA ALA A 283 19.74 38.34 27.73
C ALA A 283 20.65 37.11 27.47
N GLN A 284 21.67 37.22 26.59
CA GLN A 284 22.55 36.10 26.22
C GLN A 284 23.87 36.01 27.02
N GLN A 285 24.13 36.92 27.98
CA GLN A 285 25.42 36.99 28.71
C GLN A 285 25.42 36.50 30.18
N GLN A 286 24.40 35.77 30.67
CA GLN A 286 24.45 35.16 32.00
C GLN A 286 24.92 33.69 31.97
N PRO A 287 25.99 33.30 32.68
CA PRO A 287 26.50 31.93 32.68
C PRO A 287 25.78 31.06 33.73
N THR A 288 25.31 29.87 33.32
CA THR A 288 24.69 28.86 34.18
C THR A 288 25.73 27.86 34.71
N LEU A 289 25.75 27.63 36.03
CA LEU A 289 26.57 26.62 36.72
C LEU A 289 25.92 25.21 36.62
N PRO A 290 26.69 24.11 36.59
CA PRO A 290 26.15 22.75 36.48
C PRO A 290 25.77 22.14 37.84
N GLN A 291 24.61 21.49 37.91
CA GLN A 291 24.09 20.71 39.05
C GLN A 291 24.46 19.22 38.96
N ASP A 292 24.44 18.60 40.14
CA ASP A 292 25.12 17.39 40.58
C ASP A 292 24.66 16.06 39.96
N VAL A 293 25.59 15.10 40.03
CA VAL A 293 25.50 13.69 39.63
C VAL A 293 24.76 12.89 40.71
N GLU A 294 23.65 12.27 40.34
CA GLU A 294 22.90 11.32 41.17
C GLU A 294 23.53 9.92 41.04
N MET A 295 24.11 9.41 42.13
CA MET A 295 24.56 8.03 42.27
C MET A 295 23.40 7.18 42.77
N ASP A 296 22.99 6.18 41.99
CA ASP A 296 22.08 5.13 42.46
C ASP A 296 22.88 3.89 42.84
N ASN A 297 22.63 3.44 44.07
CA ASN A 297 23.34 2.39 44.77
C ASN A 297 22.84 0.99 44.41
N LEU A 298 23.75 0.04 44.64
CA LEU A 298 23.55 -1.40 44.73
C LEU A 298 22.42 -1.78 45.70
N ASP A 299 21.56 -2.70 45.26
CA ASP A 299 21.22 -3.96 45.94
C ASP A 299 20.60 -4.95 44.92
#